data_AF-A0A957IYF5-F1
#
_entry.id   AF-A0A957IYF5-F1
#
_cell.length_a   1.000
_cell.length_b   1.000
_cell.length_c   1.000
_cell.angle_alpha   90.00
_cell.angle_beta   90.00
_cell.angle_gamma   90.00
#
_symmetry.space_group_name_H-M   'P 1'
#
loop_
_entity.id
_entity.type
_entity.pdbx_description
1 polymer ?
#
loop_
_entity_poly.entity_id
_entity_poly.type
_entity_poly.pdbx_seq_one_letter_code
_entity_poly.pdbx_strand_id
1 'polypeptide(L)'
;SDGGNGGDNDEPGALGCDGYYPGVRGYGVFFGIGRLFLGGGGGAGHANNSPLGAGGRGGGILLISATDINGSDLRISADGLAGANANGDGAGGGGAGGSIWLKADSAPGSLVVSANGGKGGNTLNNNGDRCFGPGGGGAGGRVLSNLFGIASPPGGPAGIVTNSVNACNGSSNGASEGDAGLTEPLPDIPEGDSEYLLPQWLAGPASDTLCEGDAGLFAAQANDGNWSYQWQYNDGSGWQDLPPGAAFSGVDTDTLLLDPAAPAQNGWLLRCVLRSGACFQIASDSALLAVFATPTAAFSAAVNGYTADFSNQSSAPAFLWDFGDGNFSQATDPQHTYAAEGNYMVTLYAIAPCDTAVATQLVTVALAPTAGFFAPDTIYGCETAIVDFDNTASANSTAFNWSFPGGNPAVSNNPDPVVEYPASGVYTATQIVSNSVGADTATFTFVVQILDLPTANFSSTAFPGGVLRFDNLSQQATSYTWDFGDGTPTAGSANVDHQYAQSGTYTVTLYASNPCGISILQQNIEVVVNGTGTDNTPGPSRLRLYPNPPNDYLYLDLGGLNTLPRSLRVLDASGRTVYALEAPVGPVVQIAVQDWPAGVYILGLQFDGGWISVKVLRE
;
A
#
# COMPACT_ATOMS: atom_id res chain seq x y z
N SER A 1 -40.20 -1.80 76.34
CA SER A 1 -40.12 -2.55 77.60
C SER A 1 -38.69 -3.00 77.75
N ASP A 2 -38.04 -2.83 78.90
CA ASP A 2 -36.66 -3.29 79.06
C ASP A 2 -36.65 -4.70 79.67
N GLY A 3 -35.65 -5.51 79.29
CA GLY A 3 -35.41 -6.78 79.99
C GLY A 3 -34.90 -6.53 81.42
N GLY A 4 -34.90 -7.57 82.23
CA GLY A 4 -34.33 -7.52 83.56
C GLY A 4 -32.81 -7.55 83.52
N ASN A 5 -32.16 -6.84 84.45
CA ASN A 5 -30.71 -6.88 84.59
C ASN A 5 -30.27 -8.26 85.13
N GLY A 6 -29.11 -8.76 84.68
CA GLY A 6 -28.46 -9.90 85.31
C GLY A 6 -27.99 -9.60 86.73
N GLY A 7 -27.79 -10.64 87.53
CA GLY A 7 -27.35 -10.52 88.92
C GLY A 7 -25.86 -10.21 89.05
N ASP A 8 -25.49 -9.79 90.25
CA ASP A 8 -24.13 -9.45 90.64
C ASP A 8 -23.32 -10.72 90.95
N ASN A 9 -21.98 -10.62 90.93
CA ASN A 9 -21.10 -11.64 91.49
C ASN A 9 -20.57 -11.14 92.83
N ASP A 10 -21.02 -11.74 93.93
CA ASP A 10 -20.71 -11.33 95.31
C ASP A 10 -20.03 -12.48 96.07
N GLU A 11 -18.89 -12.18 96.70
CA GLU A 11 -18.17 -13.11 97.56
C GLU A 11 -18.28 -12.65 99.04
N PRO A 12 -19.01 -13.37 99.91
CA PRO A 12 -19.35 -12.91 101.27
C PRO A 12 -18.18 -12.82 102.29
N GLY A 13 -16.92 -12.77 101.84
CA GLY A 13 -15.72 -12.63 102.68
C GLY A 13 -15.21 -11.19 102.76
N ALA A 14 -14.56 -10.81 103.87
CA ALA A 14 -14.03 -9.45 104.10
C ALA A 14 -12.94 -8.98 103.12
N LEU A 15 -12.44 -9.87 102.26
CA LEU A 15 -11.47 -9.60 101.19
C LEU A 15 -11.96 -10.13 99.82
N GLY A 16 -13.26 -10.44 99.70
CA GLY A 16 -13.87 -11.01 98.50
C GLY A 16 -13.86 -10.04 97.31
N CYS A 17 -13.86 -10.59 96.09
CA CYS A 17 -13.96 -9.78 94.89
C CYS A 17 -15.43 -9.52 94.54
N ASP A 18 -15.87 -8.27 94.64
CA ASP A 18 -17.16 -7.83 94.13
C ASP A 18 -17.04 -7.50 92.64
N GLY A 19 -17.69 -8.31 91.80
CA GLY A 19 -17.69 -8.16 90.36
C GLY A 19 -19.07 -7.77 89.84
N TYR A 20 -19.19 -6.58 89.24
CA TYR A 20 -20.41 -6.18 88.53
C TYR A 20 -20.36 -6.64 87.07
N TYR A 21 -20.94 -7.80 86.78
CA TYR A 21 -21.05 -8.34 85.43
C TYR A 21 -22.47 -8.80 85.13
N PRO A 22 -23.46 -7.88 85.09
CA PRO A 22 -24.83 -8.27 84.80
C PRO A 22 -24.88 -8.88 83.41
N GLY A 23 -25.36 -10.12 83.31
CA GLY A 23 -25.79 -10.68 82.03
C GLY A 23 -26.68 -9.65 81.30
N VAL A 24 -26.34 -9.32 80.06
CA VAL A 24 -27.01 -8.22 79.35
C VAL A 24 -28.50 -8.56 79.18
N ARG A 25 -29.37 -7.62 79.54
CA ARG A 25 -30.83 -7.79 79.44
C ARG A 25 -31.30 -7.95 77.98
N GLY A 26 -32.35 -8.73 77.76
CA GLY A 26 -33.05 -8.74 76.47
C GLY A 26 -33.90 -7.49 76.32
N TYR A 27 -33.49 -6.53 75.49
CA TYR A 27 -34.26 -5.31 75.26
C TYR A 27 -35.56 -5.61 74.50
N GLY A 28 -36.69 -5.12 75.02
CA GLY A 28 -37.90 -4.95 74.25
C GLY A 28 -37.90 -3.59 73.54
N VAL A 29 -38.61 -3.51 72.42
CA VAL A 29 -38.51 -2.36 71.51
C VAL A 29 -39.46 -1.23 71.95
N PHE A 30 -39.13 0.02 71.60
CA PHE A 30 -40.06 1.15 71.76
C PHE A 30 -41.35 0.90 70.98
N PHE A 31 -42.50 1.05 71.63
CA PHE A 31 -43.82 0.88 71.02
C PHE A 31 -44.13 2.07 70.07
N GLY A 32 -43.61 2.00 68.85
CA GLY A 32 -44.02 2.90 67.76
C GLY A 32 -45.33 2.41 67.12
N ILE A 33 -46.21 3.35 66.74
CA ILE A 33 -47.43 3.03 65.99
C ILE A 33 -47.09 2.27 64.69
N GLY A 34 -47.83 1.19 64.40
CA GLY A 34 -47.75 0.47 63.13
C GLY A 34 -46.54 -0.44 62.87
N ARG A 35 -45.77 -0.85 63.90
CA ARG A 35 -44.62 -1.78 63.71
C ARG A 35 -44.77 -3.11 64.45
N LEU A 36 -44.45 -4.21 63.79
CA LEU A 36 -44.24 -5.53 64.40
C LEU A 36 -42.74 -5.80 64.54
N PHE A 37 -42.34 -6.53 65.56
CA PHE A 37 -40.93 -6.81 65.84
C PHE A 37 -40.70 -8.24 66.31
N LEU A 38 -39.50 -8.73 66.03
CA LEU A 38 -38.94 -9.90 66.70
C LEU A 38 -38.51 -9.50 68.11
N GLY A 39 -38.66 -10.41 69.07
CA GLY A 39 -38.11 -10.22 70.41
C GLY A 39 -36.59 -10.16 70.36
N GLY A 40 -35.98 -9.27 71.14
CA GLY A 40 -34.53 -9.25 71.33
C GLY A 40 -34.04 -10.55 71.98
N GLY A 41 -32.85 -11.03 71.58
CA GLY A 41 -32.17 -12.10 72.31
C GLY A 41 -31.73 -11.64 73.70
N GLY A 42 -31.67 -12.56 74.66
CA GLY A 42 -31.02 -12.32 75.94
C GLY A 42 -29.51 -12.21 75.77
N GLY A 43 -28.85 -11.46 76.64
CA GLY A 43 -27.40 -11.38 76.67
C GLY A 43 -26.75 -12.68 77.15
N ALA A 44 -25.54 -12.94 76.68
CA ALA A 44 -24.73 -14.03 77.22
C ALA A 44 -24.24 -13.69 78.64
N GLY A 45 -24.20 -14.70 79.50
CA GLY A 45 -23.48 -14.64 80.77
C GLY A 45 -21.98 -14.88 80.57
N HIS A 46 -21.18 -14.44 81.54
CA HIS A 46 -19.76 -14.76 81.60
C HIS A 46 -19.60 -16.17 82.17
N ALA A 47 -19.34 -17.16 81.33
CA ALA A 47 -18.94 -18.50 81.76
C ALA A 47 -17.46 -18.71 81.40
N ASN A 48 -16.57 -18.71 82.38
CA ASN A 48 -15.17 -19.03 82.11
C ASN A 48 -15.02 -20.50 81.68
N ASN A 49 -14.42 -20.71 80.50
CA ASN A 49 -14.05 -21.99 79.90
C ASN A 49 -15.17 -22.91 79.36
N SER A 50 -16.40 -22.42 79.12
CA SER A 50 -17.37 -23.16 78.27
C SER A 50 -18.47 -22.26 77.67
N PRO A 51 -19.10 -22.64 76.53
CA PRO A 51 -20.17 -21.85 75.90
C PRO A 51 -21.54 -21.94 76.60
N LEU A 52 -21.59 -22.29 77.89
CA LEU A 52 -22.83 -22.65 78.60
C LEU A 52 -23.69 -21.46 79.05
N GLY A 53 -23.20 -20.21 78.94
CA GLY A 53 -23.92 -18.99 79.33
C GLY A 53 -24.75 -18.32 78.23
N ALA A 54 -25.21 -19.04 77.20
CA ALA A 54 -25.94 -18.42 76.10
C ALA A 54 -27.27 -17.78 76.55
N GLY A 55 -27.54 -16.55 76.09
CA GLY A 55 -28.85 -15.92 76.31
C GLY A 55 -29.97 -16.60 75.53
N GLY A 56 -31.20 -16.43 76.00
CA GLY A 56 -32.40 -16.98 75.39
C GLY A 56 -32.71 -16.31 74.05
N ARG A 57 -33.26 -17.06 73.10
CA ARG A 57 -33.72 -16.49 71.81
C ARG A 57 -34.99 -15.69 72.04
N GLY A 58 -35.13 -14.55 71.38
CA GLY A 58 -36.38 -13.78 71.42
C GLY A 58 -37.50 -14.45 70.62
N GLY A 59 -38.74 -14.03 70.88
CA GLY A 59 -39.93 -14.52 70.21
C GLY A 59 -40.07 -14.04 68.76
N GLY A 60 -40.85 -14.78 67.97
CA GLY A 60 -41.11 -14.50 66.55
C GLY A 60 -42.21 -13.45 66.30
N ILE A 61 -42.56 -13.24 65.03
CA ILE A 61 -43.75 -12.49 64.63
C ILE A 61 -44.81 -13.49 64.16
N LEU A 62 -46.01 -13.42 64.74
CA LEU A 62 -47.17 -14.19 64.30
C LEU A 62 -48.25 -13.24 63.75
N LEU A 63 -48.74 -13.54 62.55
CA LEU A 63 -49.85 -12.85 61.89
C LEU A 63 -50.97 -13.87 61.69
N ILE A 64 -52.10 -13.69 62.35
CA ILE A 64 -53.24 -14.60 62.29
C ILE A 64 -54.50 -13.80 61.97
N SER A 65 -55.13 -14.12 60.83
CA SER A 65 -56.47 -13.66 60.45
C SER A 65 -57.34 -14.89 60.26
N ALA A 66 -58.43 -14.99 61.01
CA ALA A 66 -59.37 -16.10 60.93
C ALA A 66 -60.80 -15.61 61.16
N THR A 67 -61.80 -16.33 60.66
CA THR A 67 -63.19 -16.12 61.08
C THR A 67 -63.36 -16.67 62.50
N ASP A 68 -63.14 -17.98 62.69
CA ASP A 68 -63.29 -18.64 63.98
C ASP A 68 -62.03 -19.43 64.37
N ILE A 69 -61.61 -19.29 65.63
CA ILE A 69 -60.58 -20.12 66.26
C ILE A 69 -61.28 -21.15 67.14
N ASN A 70 -61.04 -22.46 66.95
CA ASN A 70 -61.76 -23.54 67.64
C ASN A 70 -60.81 -24.63 68.18
N GLY A 71 -61.04 -25.10 69.42
CA GLY A 71 -60.27 -26.17 70.07
C GLY A 71 -60.35 -26.12 71.60
N SER A 72 -59.99 -27.21 72.30
CA SER A 72 -60.04 -27.27 73.78
C SER A 72 -58.81 -26.63 74.44
N ASP A 73 -57.62 -26.82 73.84
CA ASP A 73 -56.32 -26.47 74.43
C ASP A 73 -55.44 -25.70 73.42
N LEU A 74 -55.89 -24.52 73.01
CA LEU A 74 -55.21 -23.71 72.01
C LEU A 74 -54.21 -22.73 72.64
N ARG A 75 -53.01 -22.69 72.08
CA ARG A 75 -51.97 -21.74 72.46
C ARG A 75 -51.34 -21.08 71.23
N ILE A 76 -51.37 -19.76 71.21
CA ILE A 76 -50.65 -18.92 70.26
C ILE A 76 -49.51 -18.27 71.04
N SER A 77 -48.27 -18.64 70.72
CA SER A 77 -47.10 -18.21 71.49
C SER A 77 -46.03 -17.58 70.61
N ALA A 78 -45.62 -16.37 70.98
CA ALA A 78 -44.41 -15.69 70.56
C ALA A 78 -43.49 -15.48 71.77
N ASP A 79 -43.49 -16.41 72.73
CA ASP A 79 -42.71 -16.27 73.96
C ASP A 79 -41.20 -16.25 73.66
N GLY A 80 -40.46 -15.43 74.40
CA GLY A 80 -39.01 -15.53 74.45
C GLY A 80 -38.58 -16.82 75.16
N LEU A 81 -37.50 -17.43 74.69
CA LEU A 81 -36.95 -18.63 75.31
C LEU A 81 -36.14 -18.27 76.56
N ALA A 82 -36.08 -19.22 77.49
CA ALA A 82 -35.24 -19.08 78.68
C ALA A 82 -33.75 -18.99 78.31
N GLY A 83 -33.01 -18.23 79.10
CA GLY A 83 -31.54 -18.22 79.04
C GLY A 83 -30.95 -19.53 79.52
N ALA A 84 -29.76 -19.89 79.03
CA ALA A 84 -29.08 -21.09 79.44
C ALA A 84 -28.60 -20.97 80.90
N ASN A 85 -28.81 -22.05 81.66
CA ASN A 85 -28.19 -22.20 82.97
C ASN A 85 -26.70 -22.43 82.80
N ALA A 86 -25.87 -21.82 83.66
CA ALA A 86 -24.41 -21.96 83.58
C ALA A 86 -23.82 -22.34 84.94
N ASN A 87 -22.73 -23.11 84.92
CA ASN A 87 -21.85 -23.28 86.06
C ASN A 87 -20.79 -22.16 86.04
N GLY A 88 -20.52 -21.53 87.18
CA GLY A 88 -19.58 -20.42 87.26
C GLY A 88 -20.23 -19.03 87.23
N ASP A 89 -19.48 -18.04 86.76
CA ASP A 89 -19.58 -16.60 87.04
C ASP A 89 -20.68 -15.81 86.30
N GLY A 90 -21.61 -16.48 85.62
CA GLY A 90 -22.76 -15.81 85.00
C GLY A 90 -23.60 -16.70 84.08
N ALA A 91 -24.92 -16.68 84.27
CA ALA A 91 -25.87 -17.37 83.39
C ALA A 91 -26.48 -16.44 82.32
N GLY A 92 -27.03 -17.01 81.25
CA GLY A 92 -27.59 -16.23 80.14
C GLY A 92 -28.90 -15.53 80.50
N GLY A 93 -29.12 -14.31 80.00
CA GLY A 93 -30.39 -13.61 80.15
C GLY A 93 -31.53 -14.27 79.36
N GLY A 94 -32.78 -14.06 79.76
CA GLY A 94 -33.95 -14.52 79.01
C GLY A 94 -34.18 -13.72 77.72
N GLY A 95 -34.68 -14.37 76.67
CA GLY A 95 -35.06 -13.70 75.43
C GLY A 95 -36.35 -12.89 75.61
N ALA A 96 -36.52 -11.77 74.92
CA ALA A 96 -37.75 -10.99 74.97
C ALA A 96 -38.88 -11.66 74.15
N GLY A 97 -40.13 -11.42 74.53
CA GLY A 97 -41.30 -11.82 73.75
C GLY A 97 -41.37 -11.11 72.39
N GLY A 98 -41.95 -11.79 71.40
CA GLY A 98 -42.11 -11.28 70.04
C GLY A 98 -43.39 -10.48 69.83
N SER A 99 -43.90 -10.44 68.60
CA SER A 99 -45.15 -9.74 68.27
C SER A 99 -46.22 -10.70 67.77
N ILE A 100 -47.45 -10.55 68.23
CA ILE A 100 -48.62 -11.27 67.74
C ILE A 100 -49.62 -10.25 67.21
N TRP A 101 -50.05 -10.42 65.97
CA TRP A 101 -51.22 -9.77 65.40
C TRP A 101 -52.31 -10.81 65.20
N LEU A 102 -53.45 -10.65 65.86
CA LEU A 102 -54.50 -11.65 65.94
C LEU A 102 -55.87 -11.01 65.66
N LYS A 103 -56.39 -11.23 64.45
CA LYS A 103 -57.76 -10.91 64.05
C LYS A 103 -58.61 -12.18 64.01
N ALA A 104 -59.64 -12.24 64.84
CA ALA A 104 -60.65 -13.29 64.77
C ALA A 104 -62.05 -12.77 65.13
N ASP A 105 -63.10 -13.31 64.49
CA ASP A 105 -64.48 -12.96 64.84
C ASP A 105 -64.90 -13.68 66.13
N SER A 106 -64.44 -14.92 66.34
CA SER A 106 -64.65 -15.66 67.59
C SER A 106 -63.45 -16.55 67.99
N ALA A 107 -63.29 -16.76 69.30
CA ALA A 107 -62.31 -17.66 69.89
C ALA A 107 -62.84 -18.23 71.23
N PRO A 108 -62.46 -19.46 71.64
CA PRO A 108 -62.84 -20.01 72.94
C PRO A 108 -62.19 -19.21 74.07
N GLY A 109 -62.89 -19.08 75.20
CA GLY A 109 -62.33 -18.46 76.41
C GLY A 109 -61.11 -19.19 76.99
N SER A 110 -60.81 -20.41 76.53
CA SER A 110 -59.59 -21.15 76.87
C SER A 110 -58.38 -20.83 75.99
N LEU A 111 -58.52 -19.98 74.96
CA LEU A 111 -57.39 -19.59 74.10
C LEU A 111 -56.32 -18.85 74.91
N VAL A 112 -55.11 -19.39 74.91
CA VAL A 112 -53.95 -18.73 75.52
C VAL A 112 -53.15 -18.02 74.44
N VAL A 113 -53.10 -16.68 74.51
CA VAL A 113 -52.22 -15.85 73.68
C VAL A 113 -51.07 -15.34 74.56
N SER A 114 -49.84 -15.62 74.16
CA SER A 114 -48.66 -15.43 75.00
C SER A 114 -47.50 -14.88 74.19
N ALA A 115 -46.95 -13.76 74.61
CA ALA A 115 -45.71 -13.21 74.06
C ALA A 115 -44.79 -12.81 75.22
N ASN A 116 -44.64 -13.71 76.19
CA ASN A 116 -43.99 -13.45 77.46
C ASN A 116 -42.48 -13.40 77.29
N GLY A 117 -41.81 -12.69 78.19
CA GLY A 117 -40.37 -12.76 78.29
C GLY A 117 -39.90 -14.14 78.78
N GLY A 118 -38.76 -14.60 78.27
CA GLY A 118 -38.11 -15.83 78.70
C GLY A 118 -37.50 -15.68 80.08
N LYS A 119 -37.45 -16.75 80.86
CA LYS A 119 -36.80 -16.77 82.17
C LYS A 119 -35.28 -16.60 82.03
N GLY A 120 -34.66 -15.83 82.93
CA GLY A 120 -33.20 -15.77 83.05
C GLY A 120 -32.58 -17.09 83.50
N GLY A 121 -31.41 -17.44 82.99
CA GLY A 121 -30.71 -18.67 83.34
C GLY A 121 -30.30 -18.69 84.81
N ASN A 122 -30.41 -19.85 85.45
CA ASN A 122 -29.91 -20.07 86.80
C ASN A 122 -28.40 -20.27 86.78
N THR A 123 -27.71 -19.79 87.82
CA THR A 123 -26.31 -20.17 88.09
C THR A 123 -26.27 -21.44 88.94
N LEU A 124 -25.43 -22.39 88.56
CA LEU A 124 -25.17 -23.64 89.30
C LEU A 124 -23.85 -23.48 90.05
N ASN A 125 -23.91 -23.11 91.33
CA ASN A 125 -22.72 -22.96 92.15
C ASN A 125 -22.21 -24.33 92.60
N ASN A 126 -21.06 -24.76 92.09
CA ASN A 126 -20.41 -26.01 92.48
C ASN A 126 -19.19 -25.78 93.40
N ASN A 127 -18.88 -24.54 93.78
CA ASN A 127 -17.62 -24.19 94.44
C ASN A 127 -17.79 -23.47 95.79
N GLY A 128 -18.73 -23.96 96.62
CA GLY A 128 -18.80 -23.67 98.05
C GLY A 128 -19.25 -22.25 98.41
N ASP A 129 -18.45 -21.24 98.08
CA ASP A 129 -18.47 -20.00 98.85
C ASP A 129 -18.83 -18.74 98.05
N ARG A 130 -19.18 -18.86 96.75
CA ARG A 130 -19.42 -17.70 95.85
C ARG A 130 -20.88 -17.54 95.43
N CYS A 131 -21.38 -16.31 95.31
CA CYS A 131 -22.72 -16.02 94.80
C CYS A 131 -22.62 -15.47 93.38
N PHE A 132 -22.87 -16.32 92.38
CA PHE A 132 -22.75 -15.95 90.98
C PHE A 132 -24.05 -15.39 90.40
N GLY A 133 -23.94 -14.36 89.58
CA GLY A 133 -25.04 -13.62 88.98
C GLY A 133 -25.88 -14.47 88.02
N PRO A 134 -27.13 -14.81 88.36
CA PRO A 134 -28.03 -15.43 87.41
C PRO A 134 -28.45 -14.44 86.31
N GLY A 135 -29.00 -14.96 85.21
CA GLY A 135 -29.48 -14.13 84.12
C GLY A 135 -30.73 -13.33 84.52
N GLY A 136 -30.87 -12.12 83.99
CA GLY A 136 -32.11 -11.34 84.10
C GLY A 136 -33.21 -11.90 83.20
N GLY A 137 -34.47 -11.59 83.53
CA GLY A 137 -35.62 -11.99 82.72
C GLY A 137 -35.71 -11.25 81.39
N GLY A 138 -36.29 -11.86 80.35
CA GLY A 138 -36.58 -11.16 79.08
C GLY A 138 -37.77 -10.21 79.21
N ALA A 139 -37.84 -9.15 78.41
CA ALA A 139 -39.02 -8.27 78.37
C ALA A 139 -40.24 -8.99 77.76
N GLY A 140 -41.46 -8.62 78.17
CA GLY A 140 -42.68 -9.02 77.50
C GLY A 140 -42.82 -8.39 76.11
N GLY A 141 -43.43 -9.12 75.20
CA GLY A 141 -43.65 -8.78 73.79
C GLY A 141 -44.91 -7.96 73.53
N ARG A 142 -45.39 -7.97 72.29
CA ARG A 142 -46.54 -7.17 71.86
C ARG A 142 -47.65 -8.05 71.33
N VAL A 143 -48.89 -7.79 71.74
CA VAL A 143 -50.08 -8.45 71.19
C VAL A 143 -51.04 -7.39 70.67
N LEU A 144 -51.39 -7.47 69.40
CA LEU A 144 -52.45 -6.66 68.79
C LEU A 144 -53.61 -7.58 68.49
N SER A 145 -54.78 -7.32 69.07
CA SER A 145 -55.95 -8.16 68.82
C SER A 145 -57.28 -7.42 68.94
N ASN A 146 -58.28 -7.87 68.19
CA ASN A 146 -59.67 -7.46 68.35
C ASN A 146 -60.42 -8.31 69.39
N LEU A 147 -59.79 -9.38 69.90
CA LEU A 147 -60.36 -10.24 70.92
C LEU A 147 -60.24 -9.60 72.31
N PHE A 148 -61.29 -9.74 73.12
CA PHE A 148 -61.31 -9.24 74.49
C PHE A 148 -60.68 -10.24 75.47
N GLY A 149 -60.11 -9.75 76.57
CA GLY A 149 -59.63 -10.59 77.67
C GLY A 149 -58.21 -11.14 77.54
N ILE A 150 -57.46 -10.75 76.50
CA ILE A 150 -56.03 -11.05 76.39
C ILE A 150 -55.25 -10.12 77.34
N ALA A 151 -54.47 -10.70 78.25
CA ALA A 151 -53.67 -9.94 79.19
C ALA A 151 -52.35 -9.47 78.56
N SER A 152 -51.80 -8.35 79.04
CA SER A 152 -50.45 -7.92 78.69
C SER A 152 -49.43 -9.02 78.98
N PRO A 153 -48.57 -9.38 78.01
CA PRO A 153 -47.58 -10.43 78.22
C PRO A 153 -46.62 -10.06 79.36
N PRO A 154 -46.50 -10.83 80.45
CA PRO A 154 -45.52 -10.54 81.48
C PRO A 154 -44.08 -10.62 80.94
N GLY A 155 -43.18 -9.89 81.58
CA GLY A 155 -41.76 -10.16 81.44
C GLY A 155 -41.39 -11.51 82.05
N GLY A 156 -40.23 -12.02 81.65
CA GLY A 156 -39.71 -13.27 82.18
C GLY A 156 -39.21 -13.07 83.60
N PRO A 157 -39.30 -14.11 84.45
CA PRO A 157 -38.72 -14.05 85.79
C PRO A 157 -37.19 -14.06 85.72
N ALA A 158 -36.53 -13.51 86.74
CA ALA A 158 -35.09 -13.62 86.92
C ALA A 158 -34.67 -15.09 87.12
N GLY A 159 -33.43 -15.39 86.75
CA GLY A 159 -32.78 -16.63 87.19
C GLY A 159 -32.45 -16.57 88.69
N ILE A 160 -32.10 -17.72 89.25
CA ILE A 160 -31.67 -17.84 90.65
C ILE A 160 -30.34 -18.58 90.77
N VAL A 161 -29.64 -18.34 91.87
CA VAL A 161 -28.47 -19.13 92.26
C VAL A 161 -28.95 -20.45 92.84
N THR A 162 -28.36 -21.55 92.39
CA THR A 162 -28.67 -22.89 92.90
C THR A 162 -27.40 -23.61 93.35
N ASN A 163 -27.51 -24.50 94.33
CA ASN A 163 -26.44 -25.32 94.91
C ASN A 163 -25.33 -24.56 95.69
N SER A 164 -25.59 -23.33 96.15
CA SER A 164 -24.65 -22.59 97.04
C SER A 164 -24.76 -23.04 98.50
N VAL A 165 -23.64 -23.18 99.23
CA VAL A 165 -23.67 -23.52 100.67
C VAL A 165 -23.67 -22.29 101.60
N ASN A 166 -23.30 -21.11 101.10
CA ASN A 166 -23.17 -19.87 101.89
C ASN A 166 -24.32 -18.87 101.68
N ALA A 167 -25.57 -19.32 101.90
CA ALA A 167 -26.78 -18.51 102.05
C ALA A 167 -27.43 -17.83 100.83
N CYS A 168 -26.81 -17.77 99.63
CA CYS A 168 -27.48 -17.23 98.42
C CYS A 168 -28.27 -18.27 97.60
N ASN A 169 -28.33 -19.53 98.05
CA ASN A 169 -29.11 -20.56 97.37
C ASN A 169 -30.60 -20.17 97.32
N GLY A 170 -31.16 -20.06 96.11
CA GLY A 170 -32.53 -19.63 95.86
C GLY A 170 -32.70 -18.12 95.67
N SER A 171 -31.66 -17.29 95.84
CA SER A 171 -31.73 -15.85 95.60
C SER A 171 -31.49 -15.50 94.12
N SER A 172 -31.98 -14.34 93.67
CA SER A 172 -31.68 -13.80 92.34
C SER A 172 -30.34 -13.06 92.28
N ASN A 173 -29.67 -12.87 93.42
CA ASN A 173 -28.42 -12.12 93.55
C ASN A 173 -28.42 -10.77 92.80
N GLY A 174 -29.51 -10.01 92.88
CA GLY A 174 -29.64 -8.72 92.19
C GLY A 174 -30.22 -8.80 90.78
N ALA A 175 -30.40 -10.00 90.21
CA ALA A 175 -31.09 -10.16 88.93
C ALA A 175 -32.56 -9.75 89.06
N SER A 176 -33.07 -9.05 88.03
CA SER A 176 -34.45 -8.57 87.99
C SER A 176 -35.29 -9.29 86.94
N GLU A 177 -36.61 -9.27 87.13
CA GLU A 177 -37.56 -9.69 86.09
C GLU A 177 -37.57 -8.67 84.94
N GLY A 178 -38.03 -9.09 83.77
CA GLY A 178 -38.25 -8.18 82.65
C GLY A 178 -39.53 -7.36 82.80
N ASP A 179 -39.59 -6.22 82.11
CA ASP A 179 -40.81 -5.42 82.07
C ASP A 179 -41.93 -6.17 81.35
N ALA A 180 -43.18 -5.88 81.72
CA ALA A 180 -44.34 -6.34 80.98
C ALA A 180 -44.36 -5.77 79.54
N GLY A 181 -44.89 -6.59 78.64
CA GLY A 181 -45.24 -6.24 77.28
C GLY A 181 -46.55 -5.46 77.20
N LEU A 182 -47.08 -5.35 75.99
CA LEU A 182 -48.27 -4.54 75.72
C LEU A 182 -49.29 -5.31 74.90
N THR A 183 -50.56 -5.26 75.33
CA THR A 183 -51.70 -5.70 74.51
C THR A 183 -52.49 -4.48 74.06
N GLU A 184 -52.78 -4.40 72.76
CA GLU A 184 -53.43 -3.25 72.11
C GLU A 184 -54.51 -3.71 71.14
N PRO A 185 -55.50 -2.85 70.82
CA PRO A 185 -56.42 -3.08 69.71
C PRO A 185 -55.66 -3.25 68.38
N LEU A 186 -56.27 -3.97 67.43
CA LEU A 186 -55.73 -4.02 66.06
C LEU A 186 -55.70 -2.60 65.47
N PRO A 187 -54.58 -2.19 64.85
CA PRO A 187 -54.56 -0.99 64.05
C PRO A 187 -55.40 -1.21 62.79
N ASP A 188 -55.96 -0.13 62.24
CA ASP A 188 -56.54 -0.17 60.90
C ASP A 188 -55.43 -0.49 59.89
N ILE A 189 -55.39 -1.74 59.44
CA ILE A 189 -54.55 -2.16 58.31
C ILE A 189 -55.42 -2.06 57.06
N PRO A 190 -54.97 -1.40 55.98
CA PRO A 190 -55.68 -1.45 54.70
C PRO A 190 -55.77 -2.91 54.24
N GLU A 191 -56.94 -3.50 54.38
CA GLU A 191 -57.25 -4.82 53.84
C GLU A 191 -57.71 -4.64 52.39
N GLY A 192 -56.96 -5.19 51.44
CA GLY A 192 -57.29 -5.16 50.02
C GLY A 192 -57.04 -6.52 49.41
N ASP A 193 -58.02 -7.00 48.64
CA ASP A 193 -57.95 -8.29 47.92
C ASP A 193 -57.20 -8.20 46.58
N SER A 194 -56.75 -7.00 46.20
CA SER A 194 -55.94 -6.80 45.01
C SER A 194 -54.52 -7.32 45.26
N GLU A 195 -54.05 -8.26 44.43
CA GLU A 195 -52.66 -8.68 44.44
C GLU A 195 -51.74 -7.45 44.40
N TYR A 196 -50.78 -7.40 45.32
CA TYR A 196 -49.78 -6.35 45.32
C TYR A 196 -48.84 -6.60 44.13
N LEU A 197 -49.11 -5.93 43.02
CA LEU A 197 -48.30 -6.07 41.82
C LEU A 197 -46.93 -5.44 42.08
N LEU A 198 -45.88 -6.26 41.97
CA LEU A 198 -44.50 -5.79 42.00
C LEU A 198 -44.06 -5.40 40.58
N PRO A 199 -43.31 -4.30 40.41
CA PRO A 199 -42.72 -3.97 39.12
C PRO A 199 -41.76 -5.07 38.67
N GLN A 200 -41.84 -5.46 37.40
CA GLN A 200 -40.98 -6.47 36.78
C GLN A 200 -40.63 -6.06 35.36
N TRP A 201 -39.37 -6.25 34.97
CA TRP A 201 -38.94 -6.14 33.58
C TRP A 201 -39.22 -7.42 32.83
N LEU A 202 -39.96 -7.31 31.72
CA LEU A 202 -40.21 -8.37 30.74
C LEU A 202 -39.12 -8.38 29.66
N ALA A 203 -38.59 -7.20 29.31
CA ALA A 203 -37.47 -7.02 28.40
C ALA A 203 -36.70 -5.74 28.73
N GLY A 204 -35.37 -5.78 28.61
CA GLY A 204 -34.50 -4.60 28.65
C GLY A 204 -34.18 -4.05 27.25
N PRO A 205 -33.51 -2.90 27.17
CA PRO A 205 -33.03 -2.36 25.90
C PRO A 205 -32.00 -3.25 25.22
N ALA A 206 -31.99 -3.20 23.89
CA ALA A 206 -30.95 -3.80 23.07
C ALA A 206 -29.81 -2.80 22.81
N SER A 207 -28.57 -3.29 22.74
CA SER A 207 -27.43 -2.51 22.29
C SER A 207 -27.59 -2.08 20.83
N ASP A 208 -27.11 -0.90 20.49
CA ASP A 208 -27.21 -0.35 19.15
C ASP A 208 -25.90 0.34 18.72
N THR A 209 -25.68 0.41 17.41
CA THR A 209 -24.53 1.09 16.78
C THR A 209 -25.03 2.14 15.81
N LEU A 210 -24.73 3.41 16.09
CA LEU A 210 -25.23 4.57 15.35
C LEU A 210 -24.09 5.36 14.70
N CYS A 211 -24.36 6.02 13.58
CA CYS A 211 -23.49 7.09 13.08
C CYS A 211 -23.68 8.36 13.93
N GLU A 212 -22.66 9.19 14.00
CA GLU A 212 -22.83 10.58 14.43
C GLU A 212 -23.92 11.27 13.60
N GLY A 213 -24.91 11.85 14.27
CA GLY A 213 -26.05 12.50 13.63
C GLY A 213 -27.30 11.62 13.49
N ASP A 214 -27.19 10.29 13.59
CA ASP A 214 -28.33 9.38 13.44
C ASP A 214 -29.22 9.35 14.69
N ALA A 215 -30.47 8.92 14.49
CA ALA A 215 -31.40 8.65 15.58
C ALA A 215 -31.34 7.18 16.02
N GLY A 216 -31.44 6.93 17.32
CA GLY A 216 -31.51 5.59 17.92
C GLY A 216 -32.70 5.44 18.87
N LEU A 217 -33.31 4.26 18.88
CA LEU A 217 -34.48 3.95 19.70
C LEU A 217 -34.19 2.81 20.67
N PHE A 218 -34.29 3.09 21.96
CA PHE A 218 -34.11 2.11 23.03
C PHE A 218 -35.43 1.90 23.76
N ALA A 219 -35.90 0.66 23.82
CA ALA A 219 -37.16 0.32 24.48
C ALA A 219 -36.93 -0.68 25.61
N ALA A 220 -37.66 -0.53 26.70
CA ALA A 220 -37.76 -1.51 27.77
C ALA A 220 -39.23 -1.86 27.97
N GLN A 221 -39.54 -3.08 28.42
CA GLN A 221 -40.91 -3.51 28.62
C GLN A 221 -41.10 -3.98 30.06
N ALA A 222 -42.06 -3.37 30.76
CA ALA A 222 -42.47 -3.78 32.11
C ALA A 222 -43.80 -4.56 32.09
N ASN A 223 -44.12 -5.24 33.19
CA ASN A 223 -45.46 -5.78 33.41
C ASN A 223 -46.52 -4.68 33.56
N ASP A 224 -47.79 -5.01 33.32
CA ASP A 224 -48.91 -4.05 33.37
C ASP A 224 -49.07 -3.41 34.75
N GLY A 225 -48.76 -2.12 34.90
CA GLY A 225 -48.93 -1.40 36.16
C GLY A 225 -48.75 0.11 36.01
N ASN A 226 -49.06 0.85 37.07
CA ASN A 226 -48.83 2.30 37.10
C ASN A 226 -47.42 2.60 37.59
N TRP A 227 -46.46 2.50 36.68
CA TRP A 227 -45.03 2.70 36.96
C TRP A 227 -44.54 4.05 36.46
N SER A 228 -43.55 4.61 37.16
CA SER A 228 -42.74 5.70 36.62
C SER A 228 -41.41 5.17 36.11
N TYR A 229 -41.01 5.61 34.92
CA TYR A 229 -39.75 5.24 34.29
C TYR A 229 -38.72 6.35 34.49
N GLN A 230 -37.45 5.97 34.49
CA GLN A 230 -36.32 6.89 34.48
C GLN A 230 -35.16 6.23 33.73
N TRP A 231 -34.87 6.70 32.53
CA TRP A 231 -33.68 6.29 31.81
C TRP A 231 -32.42 6.81 32.50
N GLN A 232 -31.39 5.97 32.49
CA GLN A 232 -30.08 6.24 33.04
C GLN A 232 -29.00 5.90 32.02
N TYR A 233 -27.88 6.62 32.11
CA TYR A 233 -26.68 6.32 31.36
C TYR A 233 -25.51 6.05 32.31
N ASN A 234 -24.49 5.38 31.80
CA ASN A 234 -23.21 5.21 32.45
C ASN A 234 -22.10 5.35 31.41
N ASP A 235 -21.31 6.40 31.54
CA ASP A 235 -20.16 6.76 30.72
C ASP A 235 -18.82 6.23 31.27
N GLY A 236 -18.89 5.35 32.28
CA GLY A 236 -17.76 4.86 33.06
C GLY A 236 -17.65 5.49 34.45
N SER A 237 -18.38 6.58 34.73
CA SER A 237 -18.41 7.22 36.06
C SER A 237 -19.44 6.62 37.03
N GLY A 238 -20.24 5.66 36.57
CA GLY A 238 -21.37 5.10 37.30
C GLY A 238 -22.71 5.53 36.70
N TRP A 239 -23.80 5.01 37.27
CA TRP A 239 -25.14 5.24 36.75
C TRP A 239 -25.68 6.61 37.16
N GLN A 240 -26.12 7.40 36.18
CA GLN A 240 -26.70 8.72 36.35
C GLN A 240 -28.04 8.81 35.61
N ASP A 241 -28.98 9.60 36.13
CA ASP A 241 -30.27 9.85 35.47
C ASP A 241 -30.04 10.67 34.19
N LEU A 242 -30.62 10.22 33.08
CA LEU A 242 -30.66 10.99 31.85
C LEU A 242 -31.62 12.17 32.02
N PRO A 243 -31.16 13.42 31.87
CA PRO A 243 -32.05 14.57 31.90
C PRO A 243 -32.89 14.63 30.61
N PRO A 244 -34.15 15.11 30.67
CA PRO A 244 -34.86 15.50 29.46
C PRO A 244 -34.07 16.63 28.79
N GLY A 245 -33.77 16.49 27.49
CA GLY A 245 -32.87 17.41 26.81
C GLY A 245 -33.00 17.39 25.29
N ALA A 246 -32.18 18.18 24.62
CA ALA A 246 -32.25 18.35 23.17
C ALA A 246 -31.97 17.06 22.38
N ALA A 247 -31.15 16.16 22.91
CA ALA A 247 -30.77 14.90 22.25
C ALA A 247 -31.55 13.67 22.76
N PHE A 248 -32.24 13.77 23.90
CA PHE A 248 -32.94 12.64 24.52
C PHE A 248 -34.40 12.99 24.82
N SER A 249 -35.32 12.20 24.30
CA SER A 249 -36.76 12.29 24.58
C SER A 249 -37.33 10.94 25.00
N GLY A 250 -38.42 10.95 25.78
CA GLY A 250 -38.96 9.72 26.38
C GLY A 250 -38.14 9.20 27.58
N VAL A 251 -37.37 10.06 28.25
CA VAL A 251 -36.55 9.67 29.42
C VAL A 251 -37.38 9.15 30.60
N ASP A 252 -38.67 9.49 30.65
CA ASP A 252 -39.65 9.11 31.67
C ASP A 252 -40.71 8.13 31.14
N THR A 253 -40.47 7.53 29.98
CA THR A 253 -41.32 6.50 29.38
C THR A 253 -40.56 5.17 29.24
N ASP A 254 -41.27 4.16 28.74
CA ASP A 254 -40.70 2.85 28.40
C ASP A 254 -39.81 2.87 27.15
N THR A 255 -39.75 4.01 26.43
CA THR A 255 -39.05 4.17 25.16
C THR A 255 -38.23 5.46 25.12
N LEU A 256 -36.91 5.34 25.03
CA LEU A 256 -35.97 6.43 24.86
C LEU A 256 -35.61 6.63 23.39
N LEU A 257 -35.78 7.85 22.89
CA LEU A 257 -35.26 8.29 21.59
C LEU A 257 -34.01 9.15 21.81
N LEU A 258 -32.90 8.75 21.21
CA LEU A 258 -31.69 9.53 21.04
C LEU A 258 -31.69 10.14 19.63
N ASP A 259 -31.75 11.46 19.51
CA ASP A 259 -31.70 12.15 18.21
C ASP A 259 -31.21 13.61 18.38
N PRO A 260 -30.01 13.98 17.89
CA PRO A 260 -29.02 13.14 17.20
C PRO A 260 -28.04 12.44 18.15
N ALA A 261 -27.49 11.29 17.73
CA ALA A 261 -26.35 10.65 18.38
C ALA A 261 -25.06 11.47 18.24
N ALA A 262 -24.30 11.61 19.32
CA ALA A 262 -23.07 12.38 19.38
C ALA A 262 -21.85 11.48 19.70
N PRO A 263 -20.65 11.73 19.12
CA PRO A 263 -19.47 10.88 19.36
C PRO A 263 -19.05 10.77 20.82
N ALA A 264 -19.34 11.78 21.64
CA ALA A 264 -19.07 11.78 23.08
C ALA A 264 -19.88 10.70 23.84
N GLN A 265 -20.93 10.16 23.23
CA GLN A 265 -21.78 9.11 23.78
C GLN A 265 -21.30 7.69 23.44
N ASN A 266 -20.23 7.56 22.66
CA ASN A 266 -19.70 6.26 22.29
C ASN A 266 -19.24 5.47 23.52
N GLY A 267 -19.73 4.24 23.67
CA GLY A 267 -19.41 3.36 24.78
C GLY A 267 -20.31 3.55 26.01
N TRP A 268 -21.30 4.45 25.96
CA TRP A 268 -22.25 4.60 27.05
C TRP A 268 -23.08 3.32 27.22
N LEU A 269 -23.37 2.96 28.47
CA LEU A 269 -24.38 1.97 28.79
C LEU A 269 -25.69 2.67 29.14
N LEU A 270 -26.79 2.23 28.55
CA LEU A 270 -28.13 2.75 28.79
C LEU A 270 -28.98 1.71 29.52
N ARG A 271 -29.77 2.12 30.51
CA ARG A 271 -30.77 1.27 31.17
C ARG A 271 -31.97 2.09 31.59
N CYS A 272 -33.11 1.43 31.84
CA CYS A 272 -34.27 2.07 32.41
C CYS A 272 -34.49 1.64 33.85
N VAL A 273 -34.95 2.56 34.69
CA VAL A 273 -35.29 2.34 36.09
C VAL A 273 -36.80 2.46 36.26
N LEU A 274 -37.42 1.41 36.79
CA LEU A 274 -38.84 1.35 37.10
C LEU A 274 -39.04 1.64 38.57
N ARG A 275 -39.98 2.54 38.92
CA ARG A 275 -40.33 2.85 40.31
C ARG A 275 -41.82 2.69 40.57
N SER A 276 -42.14 2.21 41.78
CA SER A 276 -43.49 2.19 42.34
C SER A 276 -43.49 2.95 43.67
N GLY A 277 -43.96 4.19 43.64
CA GLY A 277 -43.91 5.10 44.80
C GLY A 277 -42.48 5.34 45.32
N ALA A 278 -42.36 5.61 46.62
CA ALA A 278 -41.08 5.92 47.27
C ALA A 278 -40.32 4.68 47.81
N CYS A 279 -40.91 3.48 47.71
CA CYS A 279 -40.43 2.30 48.45
C CYS A 279 -39.83 1.20 47.58
N PHE A 280 -39.99 1.25 46.24
CA PHE A 280 -39.51 0.18 45.35
C PHE A 280 -38.94 0.72 44.05
N GLN A 281 -37.74 0.24 43.69
CA GLN A 281 -37.04 0.56 42.46
C GLN A 281 -36.31 -0.69 41.94
N ILE A 282 -36.46 -0.98 40.64
CA ILE A 282 -35.67 -1.99 39.93
C ILE A 282 -35.09 -1.41 38.64
N ALA A 283 -33.89 -1.84 38.27
CA ALA A 283 -33.25 -1.44 37.03
C ALA A 283 -33.36 -2.56 35.99
N SER A 284 -33.49 -2.20 34.71
CA SER A 284 -33.39 -3.14 33.60
C SER A 284 -31.93 -3.62 33.42
N ASP A 285 -31.75 -4.62 32.57
CA ASP A 285 -30.43 -4.87 31.96
C ASP A 285 -29.96 -3.63 31.17
N SER A 286 -28.66 -3.56 30.91
CA SER A 286 -28.05 -2.45 30.18
C SER A 286 -27.80 -2.76 28.71
N ALA A 287 -28.02 -1.78 27.85
CA ALA A 287 -27.65 -1.77 26.44
C ALA A 287 -26.37 -0.93 26.21
N LEU A 288 -25.50 -1.38 25.33
CA LEU A 288 -24.35 -0.61 24.86
C LEU A 288 -24.76 0.31 23.71
N LEU A 289 -24.43 1.59 23.82
CA LEU A 289 -24.54 2.57 22.75
C LEU A 289 -23.15 2.76 22.12
N ALA A 290 -22.96 2.31 20.89
CA ALA A 290 -21.77 2.60 20.10
C ALA A 290 -22.07 3.73 19.11
N VAL A 291 -21.32 4.82 19.15
CA VAL A 291 -21.47 5.96 18.23
C VAL A 291 -20.16 6.18 17.49
N PHE A 292 -20.20 6.09 16.17
CA PHE A 292 -19.03 6.28 15.33
C PHE A 292 -19.16 7.56 14.51
N ALA A 293 -18.13 8.40 14.54
CA ALA A 293 -18.05 9.58 13.67
C ALA A 293 -18.12 9.16 12.20
N THR A 294 -18.78 9.96 11.38
CA THR A 294 -18.83 9.73 9.93
C THR A 294 -17.41 9.85 9.34
N PRO A 295 -16.97 8.89 8.52
CA PRO A 295 -15.63 8.96 7.92
C PRO A 295 -15.54 10.13 6.94
N THR A 296 -14.35 10.72 6.84
CA THR A 296 -14.00 11.61 5.73
C THR A 296 -13.09 10.84 4.77
N ALA A 297 -13.23 11.07 3.46
CA ALA A 297 -12.35 10.51 2.46
C ALA A 297 -11.53 11.63 1.81
N ALA A 298 -10.21 11.49 1.83
CA ALA A 298 -9.28 12.40 1.19
C ALA A 298 -7.93 11.70 0.94
N PHE A 299 -7.24 12.09 -0.12
CA PHE A 299 -5.88 11.63 -0.39
C PHE A 299 -5.11 12.61 -1.28
N SER A 300 -3.81 12.39 -1.35
CA SER A 300 -2.93 13.00 -2.36
C SER A 300 -2.16 11.91 -3.11
N ALA A 301 -1.75 12.21 -4.34
CA ALA A 301 -0.91 11.34 -5.14
C ALA A 301 0.33 12.09 -5.65
N ALA A 302 1.48 11.44 -5.60
CA ALA A 302 2.71 11.89 -6.25
C ALA A 302 3.14 10.88 -7.31
N VAL A 303 3.36 11.33 -8.54
CA VAL A 303 3.70 10.45 -9.67
C VAL A 303 5.17 10.61 -10.01
N ASN A 304 5.89 9.49 -10.10
CA ASN A 304 7.26 9.41 -10.57
C ASN A 304 7.40 8.29 -11.60
N GLY A 305 7.50 8.69 -12.87
CA GLY A 305 7.48 7.74 -13.98
C GLY A 305 6.13 7.03 -14.08
N TYR A 306 6.15 5.70 -14.11
CA TYR A 306 4.94 4.87 -14.10
C TYR A 306 4.36 4.61 -12.71
N THR A 307 5.04 5.06 -11.65
CA THR A 307 4.65 4.75 -10.27
C THR A 307 3.99 5.95 -9.63
N ALA A 308 2.82 5.73 -9.01
CA ALA A 308 2.15 6.69 -8.16
C ALA A 308 2.24 6.25 -6.70
N ASP A 309 2.71 7.16 -5.85
CA ASP A 309 2.70 7.04 -4.40
C ASP A 309 1.47 7.77 -3.85
N PHE A 310 0.59 7.04 -3.16
CA PHE A 310 -0.62 7.59 -2.57
C PHE A 310 -0.44 7.81 -1.08
N SER A 311 -0.89 8.96 -0.59
CA SER A 311 -0.94 9.29 0.84
C SER A 311 -2.37 9.49 1.28
N ASN A 312 -2.82 8.66 2.20
CA ASN A 312 -4.17 8.71 2.74
C ASN A 312 -4.34 9.84 3.76
N GLN A 313 -5.41 10.59 3.62
CA GLN A 313 -5.79 11.70 4.49
C GLN A 313 -7.20 11.53 5.07
N SER A 314 -7.74 10.31 4.96
CA SER A 314 -9.09 9.95 5.38
C SER A 314 -9.19 9.65 6.87
N SER A 315 -10.39 9.73 7.44
CA SER A 315 -10.67 9.39 8.84
C SER A 315 -11.51 8.12 8.96
N ALA A 316 -10.92 6.95 8.67
CA ALA A 316 -11.58 5.65 8.76
C ALA A 316 -10.60 4.54 9.23
N PRO A 317 -11.10 3.41 9.78
CA PRO A 317 -10.26 2.28 10.17
C PRO A 317 -9.87 1.34 9.01
N ALA A 318 -10.59 1.37 7.89
CA ALA A 318 -10.35 0.50 6.74
C ALA A 318 -10.44 1.26 5.42
N PHE A 319 -9.70 0.79 4.42
CA PHE A 319 -9.57 1.47 3.13
C PHE A 319 -9.63 0.46 1.98
N LEU A 320 -10.21 0.90 0.87
CA LEU A 320 -10.10 0.24 -0.42
C LEU A 320 -9.75 1.27 -1.48
N TRP A 321 -8.66 1.04 -2.19
CA TRP A 321 -8.21 1.81 -3.33
C TRP A 321 -8.62 1.10 -4.61
N ASP A 322 -9.18 1.83 -5.55
CA ASP A 322 -9.34 1.47 -6.96
C ASP A 322 -8.45 2.42 -7.76
N PHE A 323 -7.42 1.89 -8.44
CA PHE A 323 -6.47 2.70 -9.18
C PHE A 323 -6.99 3.11 -10.57
N GLY A 324 -8.19 2.71 -10.96
CA GLY A 324 -8.80 3.07 -12.24
C GLY A 324 -8.23 2.28 -13.44
N ASP A 325 -7.38 1.29 -13.20
CA ASP A 325 -6.80 0.37 -14.19
C ASP A 325 -7.25 -1.10 -13.97
N GLY A 326 -8.22 -1.30 -13.07
CA GLY A 326 -8.72 -2.63 -12.67
C GLY A 326 -7.95 -3.27 -11.52
N ASN A 327 -6.90 -2.63 -10.98
CA ASN A 327 -6.19 -3.07 -9.79
C ASN A 327 -6.67 -2.34 -8.53
N PHE A 328 -6.53 -3.01 -7.38
CA PHE A 328 -7.02 -2.53 -6.09
C PHE A 328 -5.98 -2.72 -4.98
N SER A 329 -6.12 -1.98 -3.88
CA SER A 329 -5.32 -2.17 -2.67
C SER A 329 -6.10 -1.88 -1.39
N GLN A 330 -5.72 -2.52 -0.29
CA GLN A 330 -6.24 -2.25 1.06
C GLN A 330 -5.19 -1.62 1.98
N ALA A 331 -3.99 -1.33 1.47
CA ALA A 331 -2.95 -0.67 2.24
C ALA A 331 -3.37 0.77 2.58
N THR A 332 -2.90 1.29 3.72
CA THR A 332 -3.15 2.68 4.13
C THR A 332 -2.57 3.65 3.10
N ASP A 333 -1.28 3.52 2.79
CA ASP A 333 -0.55 4.38 1.84
C ASP A 333 0.07 3.50 0.74
N PRO A 334 -0.70 3.11 -0.30
CA PRO A 334 -0.20 2.22 -1.33
C PRO A 334 0.72 2.95 -2.30
N GLN A 335 1.65 2.17 -2.86
CA GLN A 335 2.35 2.50 -4.08
C GLN A 335 1.76 1.64 -5.21
N HIS A 336 1.51 2.22 -6.38
CA HIS A 336 1.00 1.50 -7.55
C HIS A 336 1.79 1.86 -8.81
N THR A 337 2.09 0.87 -9.64
CA THR A 337 2.79 1.06 -10.92
C THR A 337 1.87 0.73 -12.09
N TYR A 338 1.63 1.71 -12.95
CA TYR A 338 0.79 1.58 -14.13
C TYR A 338 1.57 0.97 -15.30
N ALA A 339 0.87 0.20 -16.15
CA ALA A 339 1.49 -0.46 -17.31
C ALA A 339 1.73 0.48 -18.51
N ALA A 340 1.01 1.60 -18.57
CA ALA A 340 1.06 2.55 -19.68
C ALA A 340 0.85 3.99 -19.19
N GLU A 341 1.19 4.95 -20.05
CA GLU A 341 0.82 6.36 -19.85
C GLU A 341 -0.70 6.52 -19.99
N GLY A 342 -1.28 7.45 -19.25
CA GLY A 342 -2.72 7.69 -19.29
C GLY A 342 -3.24 8.52 -18.13
N ASN A 343 -4.54 8.77 -18.18
CA ASN A 343 -5.28 9.42 -17.10
C ASN A 343 -6.13 8.36 -16.38
N TYR A 344 -5.86 8.17 -15.09
CA TYR A 344 -6.50 7.15 -14.27
C TYR A 344 -7.38 7.82 -13.22
N MET A 345 -8.66 7.45 -13.17
CA MET A 345 -9.58 7.94 -12.15
C MET A 345 -9.43 7.10 -10.89
N VAL A 346 -8.60 7.56 -9.96
CA VAL A 346 -8.34 6.84 -8.72
C VAL A 346 -9.45 7.14 -7.72
N THR A 347 -9.97 6.08 -7.09
CA THR A 347 -11.03 6.17 -6.08
C THR A 347 -10.54 5.57 -4.77
N LEU A 348 -10.69 6.31 -3.68
CA LEU A 348 -10.48 5.84 -2.31
C LEU A 348 -11.83 5.70 -1.61
N TYR A 349 -12.11 4.50 -1.11
CA TYR A 349 -13.21 4.20 -0.20
C TYR A 349 -12.66 4.16 1.23
N ALA A 350 -13.08 5.11 2.06
CA ALA A 350 -12.77 5.16 3.49
C ALA A 350 -13.95 4.54 4.28
N ILE A 351 -13.73 3.34 4.82
CA ILE A 351 -14.78 2.46 5.35
C ILE A 351 -14.75 2.48 6.87
N ALA A 352 -15.85 2.92 7.48
CA ALA A 352 -16.13 2.83 8.91
C ALA A 352 -17.31 1.86 9.16
N PRO A 353 -17.53 1.38 10.40
CA PRO A 353 -18.66 0.51 10.72
C PRO A 353 -20.03 1.11 10.35
N CYS A 354 -20.09 2.43 10.35
CA CYS A 354 -21.30 3.21 10.26
C CYS A 354 -21.59 3.71 8.82
N ASP A 355 -20.55 4.04 8.05
CA ASP A 355 -20.70 4.55 6.67
C ASP A 355 -19.40 4.36 5.86
N THR A 356 -19.45 4.64 4.56
CA THR A 356 -18.30 4.68 3.64
C THR A 356 -18.23 6.02 2.92
N ALA A 357 -17.16 6.78 3.17
CA ALA A 357 -16.87 7.99 2.42
C ALA A 357 -16.04 7.68 1.17
N VAL A 358 -16.21 8.47 0.12
CA VAL A 358 -15.55 8.27 -1.17
C VAL A 358 -14.82 9.54 -1.61
N ALA A 359 -13.57 9.40 -2.02
CA ALA A 359 -12.80 10.45 -2.68
C ALA A 359 -12.33 9.97 -4.05
N THR A 360 -12.40 10.83 -5.05
CA THR A 360 -11.94 10.55 -6.41
C THR A 360 -10.97 11.63 -6.87
N GLN A 361 -9.85 11.23 -7.48
CA GLN A 361 -8.89 12.15 -8.08
C GLN A 361 -8.39 11.59 -9.42
N LEU A 362 -8.30 12.45 -10.43
CA LEU A 362 -7.65 12.10 -11.69
C LEU A 362 -6.13 12.15 -11.51
N VAL A 363 -5.47 11.01 -11.73
CA VAL A 363 -4.01 10.88 -11.69
C VAL A 363 -3.49 10.69 -13.11
N THR A 364 -2.60 11.59 -13.54
CA THR A 364 -1.97 11.52 -14.87
C THR A 364 -0.60 10.86 -14.77
N VAL A 365 -0.42 9.75 -15.48
CA VAL A 365 0.84 9.04 -15.65
C VAL A 365 1.40 9.41 -17.01
N ALA A 366 2.53 10.10 -17.04
CA ALA A 366 3.20 10.52 -18.26
C ALA A 366 4.71 10.55 -18.06
N LEU A 367 5.47 10.17 -19.09
CA LEU A 367 6.92 10.23 -19.11
C LEU A 367 7.43 11.38 -19.96
N ALA A 368 8.67 11.78 -19.73
CA ALA A 368 9.43 12.52 -20.72
C ALA A 368 9.59 11.65 -21.98
N PRO A 369 9.60 12.26 -23.19
CA PRO A 369 9.84 11.50 -24.40
C PRO A 369 11.30 11.03 -24.46
N THR A 370 11.58 10.01 -25.27
CA THR A 370 12.93 9.53 -25.58
C THR A 370 13.26 9.95 -27.00
N ALA A 371 14.36 10.67 -27.18
CA ALA A 371 14.85 11.09 -28.49
C ALA A 371 15.49 9.91 -29.22
N GLY A 372 15.34 9.88 -30.54
CA GLY A 372 15.91 8.81 -31.35
C GLY A 372 15.67 9.05 -32.82
N PHE A 373 16.69 8.78 -33.62
CA PHE A 373 16.58 8.78 -35.08
C PHE A 373 17.68 7.94 -35.71
N PHE A 374 17.51 7.65 -36.99
CA PHE A 374 18.48 6.92 -37.80
C PHE A 374 18.91 7.76 -39.01
N ALA A 375 20.19 7.64 -39.37
CA ALA A 375 20.76 8.06 -40.64
C ALA A 375 21.94 7.12 -40.98
N PRO A 376 22.31 6.96 -42.26
CA PRO A 376 23.49 6.18 -42.63
C PRO A 376 24.80 6.78 -42.09
N ASP A 377 25.77 5.93 -41.74
CA ASP A 377 27.09 6.39 -41.25
C ASP A 377 27.87 7.17 -42.33
N THR A 378 27.70 6.80 -43.61
CA THR A 378 28.34 7.44 -44.76
C THR A 378 27.35 7.69 -45.87
N ILE A 379 27.30 8.93 -46.37
CA ILE A 379 26.44 9.36 -47.47
C ILE A 379 27.31 9.89 -48.61
N TYR A 380 27.01 9.46 -49.82
CA TYR A 380 27.69 9.89 -51.04
C TYR A 380 26.80 10.86 -51.83
N GLY A 381 27.41 11.91 -52.38
CA GLY A 381 26.77 12.89 -53.25
C GLY A 381 27.68 13.24 -54.43
N CYS A 382 27.12 13.86 -55.46
CA CYS A 382 27.84 14.21 -56.71
C CYS A 382 28.02 15.72 -56.91
N GLU A 383 27.18 16.49 -56.23
CA GLU A 383 27.31 17.95 -56.05
C GLU A 383 26.88 18.27 -54.62
N THR A 384 25.67 17.80 -54.27
CA THR A 384 25.13 17.76 -52.91
C THR A 384 24.84 16.32 -52.52
N ALA A 385 24.96 16.02 -51.23
CA ALA A 385 24.46 14.79 -50.63
C ALA A 385 23.09 15.07 -49.98
N ILE A 386 22.13 14.18 -50.19
CA ILE A 386 20.80 14.27 -49.56
C ILE A 386 20.74 13.21 -48.47
N VAL A 387 20.41 13.62 -47.25
CA VAL A 387 20.28 12.75 -46.09
C VAL A 387 18.81 12.73 -45.67
N ASP A 388 18.25 11.52 -45.58
CA ASP A 388 16.94 11.28 -44.98
C ASP A 388 17.14 10.85 -43.52
N PHE A 389 16.47 11.55 -42.59
CA PHE A 389 16.55 11.27 -41.16
C PHE A 389 15.26 10.60 -40.71
N ASP A 390 15.34 9.31 -40.42
CA ASP A 390 14.20 8.52 -39.95
C ASP A 390 13.99 8.72 -38.45
N ASN A 391 12.86 9.29 -38.05
CA ASN A 391 12.56 9.49 -36.64
C ASN A 391 12.17 8.18 -35.94
N THR A 392 12.83 7.91 -34.81
CA THR A 392 12.53 6.78 -33.94
C THR A 392 12.25 7.22 -32.50
N ALA A 393 11.95 8.51 -32.28
CA ALA A 393 11.58 9.02 -30.97
C ALA A 393 10.31 8.36 -30.44
N SER A 394 10.14 8.36 -29.13
CA SER A 394 8.96 7.77 -28.49
C SER A 394 7.66 8.45 -28.93
N ALA A 395 6.59 7.67 -28.99
CA ALA A 395 5.28 8.12 -29.52
C ALA A 395 4.63 9.27 -28.71
N ASN A 396 5.03 9.48 -27.47
CA ASN A 396 4.57 10.57 -26.59
C ASN A 396 5.28 11.91 -26.84
N SER A 397 6.12 12.00 -27.87
CA SER A 397 6.75 13.24 -28.34
C SER A 397 5.72 14.15 -29.01
N THR A 398 5.63 15.41 -28.56
CA THR A 398 4.65 16.38 -29.09
C THR A 398 5.30 17.54 -29.86
N ALA A 399 6.59 17.75 -29.68
CA ALA A 399 7.37 18.76 -30.39
C ALA A 399 8.75 18.21 -30.77
N PHE A 400 9.23 18.64 -31.94
CA PHE A 400 10.50 18.26 -32.53
C PHE A 400 11.31 19.52 -32.83
N ASN A 401 12.59 19.50 -32.51
CA ASN A 401 13.54 20.53 -32.87
C ASN A 401 14.85 19.88 -33.32
N TRP A 402 15.17 20.06 -34.58
CA TRP A 402 16.36 19.52 -35.21
C TRP A 402 17.39 20.60 -35.47
N SER A 403 18.66 20.23 -35.32
CA SER A 403 19.79 21.04 -35.76
C SER A 403 20.71 20.22 -36.68
N PHE A 404 21.00 20.81 -37.83
CA PHE A 404 21.85 20.26 -38.89
C PHE A 404 22.96 21.26 -39.22
N PRO A 405 23.99 21.40 -38.38
CA PRO A 405 25.13 22.27 -38.68
C PRO A 405 25.73 21.95 -40.05
N GLY A 406 25.79 22.94 -40.94
CA GLY A 406 26.30 22.78 -42.31
C GLY A 406 25.34 22.14 -43.31
N GLY A 407 24.13 21.77 -42.89
CA GLY A 407 23.05 21.28 -43.75
C GLY A 407 22.08 22.39 -44.18
N ASN A 408 21.31 22.12 -45.23
CA ASN A 408 20.23 22.98 -45.71
C ASN A 408 18.92 22.17 -45.80
N PRO A 409 17.88 22.47 -44.98
CA PRO A 409 17.85 23.53 -43.97
C PRO A 409 18.73 23.20 -42.75
N ALA A 410 19.23 24.23 -42.05
CA ALA A 410 20.08 24.06 -40.86
C ALA A 410 19.31 23.68 -39.59
N VAL A 411 17.98 23.82 -39.60
CA VAL A 411 17.06 23.45 -38.53
C VAL A 411 15.75 22.94 -39.12
N SER A 412 15.01 22.13 -38.36
CA SER A 412 13.68 21.64 -38.76
C SER A 412 12.81 21.31 -37.56
N ASN A 413 11.49 21.36 -37.76
CA ASN A 413 10.49 20.87 -36.81
C ASN A 413 9.68 19.69 -37.39
N ASN A 414 10.01 19.27 -38.62
CA ASN A 414 9.44 18.07 -39.23
C ASN A 414 9.97 16.84 -38.47
N PRO A 415 9.12 15.89 -38.06
CA PRO A 415 9.57 14.62 -37.48
C PRO A 415 10.61 13.91 -38.35
N ASP A 416 10.38 13.82 -39.67
CA ASP A 416 11.27 13.13 -40.63
C ASP A 416 11.81 14.15 -41.66
N PRO A 417 12.89 14.89 -41.32
CA PRO A 417 13.45 15.92 -42.19
C PRO A 417 14.40 15.33 -43.24
N VAL A 418 14.35 15.88 -44.45
CA VAL A 418 15.35 15.66 -45.50
C VAL A 418 16.27 16.87 -45.56
N VAL A 419 17.59 16.64 -45.57
CA VAL A 419 18.60 17.70 -45.46
C VAL A 419 19.69 17.53 -46.51
N GLU A 420 20.07 18.63 -47.17
CA GLU A 420 21.14 18.67 -48.15
C GLU A 420 22.48 19.12 -47.54
N TYR A 421 23.57 18.47 -47.92
CA TYR A 421 24.94 18.82 -47.55
C TYR A 421 25.78 19.06 -48.81
N PRO A 422 26.26 20.29 -49.05
CA PRO A 422 26.94 20.65 -50.30
C PRO A 422 28.45 20.34 -50.32
N ALA A 423 29.03 19.85 -49.22
CA ALA A 423 30.46 19.63 -49.11
C ALA A 423 30.76 18.32 -48.37
N SER A 424 31.91 17.71 -48.71
CA SER A 424 32.45 16.58 -47.98
C SER A 424 32.84 17.02 -46.56
N GLY A 425 32.52 16.20 -45.56
CA GLY A 425 32.78 16.55 -44.17
C GLY A 425 32.21 15.53 -43.18
N VAL A 426 32.51 15.76 -41.91
CA VAL A 426 31.90 15.05 -40.78
C VAL A 426 30.86 15.98 -40.17
N TYR A 427 29.63 15.52 -40.11
CA TYR A 427 28.48 16.31 -39.65
C TYR A 427 27.82 15.62 -38.46
N THR A 428 27.29 16.41 -37.52
CA THR A 428 26.56 15.90 -36.37
C THR A 428 25.14 16.45 -36.39
N ALA A 429 24.15 15.59 -36.60
CA ALA A 429 22.75 15.94 -36.44
C ALA A 429 22.36 15.86 -34.97
N THR A 430 21.48 16.77 -34.53
CA THR A 430 20.91 16.78 -33.18
C THR A 430 19.38 16.83 -33.27
N GLN A 431 18.71 15.90 -32.60
CA GLN A 431 17.26 15.90 -32.42
C GLN A 431 16.93 16.18 -30.96
N ILE A 432 16.07 17.14 -30.70
CA ILE A 432 15.47 17.39 -29.39
C ILE A 432 13.98 17.14 -29.52
N VAL A 433 13.43 16.23 -28.72
CA VAL A 433 11.99 15.97 -28.63
C VAL A 433 11.47 16.37 -27.27
N SER A 434 10.25 16.89 -27.20
CA SER A 434 9.65 17.32 -25.94
C SER A 434 8.15 17.08 -25.85
N ASN A 435 7.67 17.01 -24.60
CA ASN A 435 6.26 17.05 -24.22
C ASN A 435 6.08 17.88 -22.95
N SER A 436 4.89 17.82 -22.35
CA SER A 436 4.56 18.58 -21.13
C SER A 436 5.35 18.13 -19.88
N VAL A 437 5.94 16.94 -19.90
CA VAL A 437 6.71 16.36 -18.78
C VAL A 437 8.18 16.73 -18.88
N GLY A 438 8.74 16.75 -20.09
CA GLY A 438 10.15 17.04 -20.28
C GLY A 438 10.61 16.96 -21.73
N ALA A 439 11.93 16.90 -21.90
CA ALA A 439 12.58 16.79 -23.19
C ALA A 439 13.77 15.84 -23.11
N ASP A 440 14.12 15.26 -24.25
CA ASP A 440 15.31 14.43 -24.42
C ASP A 440 16.04 14.80 -25.71
N THR A 441 17.32 14.45 -25.80
CA THR A 441 18.19 14.84 -26.91
C THR A 441 18.99 13.66 -27.44
N ALA A 442 18.92 13.44 -28.75
CA ALA A 442 19.74 12.47 -29.47
C ALA A 442 20.71 13.21 -30.40
N THR A 443 21.93 12.70 -30.51
CA THR A 443 22.93 13.18 -31.48
C THR A 443 23.50 12.01 -32.26
N PHE A 444 23.81 12.25 -33.53
CA PHE A 444 24.40 11.26 -34.40
C PHE A 444 25.39 11.93 -35.36
N THR A 445 26.57 11.32 -35.50
CA THR A 445 27.65 11.83 -36.36
C THR A 445 27.82 10.93 -37.56
N PHE A 446 27.81 11.51 -38.75
CA PHE A 446 27.94 10.82 -40.03
C PHE A 446 28.92 11.54 -40.95
N VAL A 447 29.35 10.86 -42.00
CA VAL A 447 30.29 11.36 -42.99
C VAL A 447 29.58 11.61 -44.31
N VAL A 448 29.76 12.79 -44.88
CA VAL A 448 29.36 13.10 -46.26
C VAL A 448 30.60 13.09 -47.15
N GLN A 449 30.50 12.43 -48.30
CA GLN A 449 31.52 12.42 -49.34
C GLN A 449 30.91 12.86 -50.67
N ILE A 450 31.26 14.06 -51.11
CA ILE A 450 30.99 14.56 -52.45
C ILE A 450 32.07 14.01 -53.38
N LEU A 451 31.64 13.20 -54.34
CA LEU A 451 32.48 12.57 -55.35
C LEU A 451 32.57 13.47 -56.58
N ASP A 452 33.76 13.56 -57.17
CA ASP A 452 33.98 14.30 -58.40
C ASP A 452 33.31 13.61 -59.60
N LEU A 453 32.94 14.40 -60.62
CA LEU A 453 32.62 13.89 -61.95
C LEU A 453 33.87 13.24 -62.57
N PRO A 454 33.72 12.14 -63.35
CA PRO A 454 34.84 11.54 -64.04
C PRO A 454 35.40 12.52 -65.10
N THR A 455 36.68 12.41 -65.43
CA THR A 455 37.30 13.13 -66.55
C THR A 455 37.92 12.11 -67.49
N ALA A 456 37.33 11.93 -68.67
CA ALA A 456 37.81 10.98 -69.67
C ALA A 456 39.14 11.45 -70.30
N ASN A 457 40.15 10.57 -70.32
CA ASN A 457 41.42 10.83 -70.99
C ASN A 457 42.09 9.53 -71.43
N PHE A 458 42.85 9.59 -72.53
CA PHE A 458 43.65 8.47 -72.99
C PHE A 458 44.84 8.88 -73.85
N SER A 459 45.80 7.97 -73.96
CA SER A 459 46.84 8.00 -74.98
C SER A 459 46.77 6.77 -75.88
N SER A 460 47.32 6.89 -77.09
CA SER A 460 47.45 5.77 -78.01
C SER A 460 48.89 5.57 -78.47
N THR A 461 49.30 4.32 -78.60
CA THR A 461 50.62 3.93 -79.16
C THR A 461 50.40 3.01 -80.35
N ALA A 462 50.93 3.39 -81.52
CA ALA A 462 50.80 2.61 -82.75
C ALA A 462 51.90 1.54 -82.88
N PHE A 463 51.50 0.35 -83.34
CA PHE A 463 52.36 -0.79 -83.66
C PHE A 463 52.16 -1.22 -85.13
N PRO A 464 53.13 -1.94 -85.73
CA PRO A 464 52.99 -2.46 -87.08
C PRO A 464 51.74 -3.33 -87.26
N GLY A 465 51.15 -3.30 -88.47
CA GLY A 465 49.98 -4.13 -88.81
C GLY A 465 48.64 -3.60 -88.31
N GLY A 466 48.54 -2.29 -88.06
CA GLY A 466 47.30 -1.61 -87.68
C GLY A 466 46.88 -1.77 -86.22
N VAL A 467 47.79 -2.21 -85.34
CA VAL A 467 47.50 -2.41 -83.92
C VAL A 467 47.78 -1.11 -83.15
N LEU A 468 46.80 -0.61 -82.40
CA LEU A 468 46.96 0.50 -81.47
C LEU A 468 46.70 0.00 -80.05
N ARG A 469 47.60 0.36 -79.12
CA ARG A 469 47.36 0.23 -77.68
C ARG A 469 46.79 1.53 -77.15
N PHE A 470 45.68 1.44 -76.44
CA PHE A 470 45.02 2.52 -75.73
C PHE A 470 45.26 2.38 -74.23
N ASP A 471 45.91 3.38 -73.65
CA ASP A 471 46.11 3.48 -72.22
C ASP A 471 45.13 4.50 -71.65
N ASN A 472 44.24 4.06 -70.74
CA ASN A 472 43.30 4.94 -70.06
C ASN A 472 44.02 5.81 -69.04
N LEU A 473 43.86 7.12 -69.19
CA LEU A 473 44.36 8.15 -68.29
C LEU A 473 43.22 8.89 -67.58
N SER A 474 42.00 8.36 -67.64
CA SER A 474 40.82 8.99 -67.04
C SER A 474 40.95 9.09 -65.51
N GLN A 475 40.51 10.21 -64.96
CA GLN A 475 40.48 10.45 -63.51
C GLN A 475 39.06 10.28 -62.96
N GLN A 476 38.96 9.84 -61.71
CA GLN A 476 37.70 9.70 -60.96
C GLN A 476 36.63 8.81 -61.61
N ALA A 477 37.00 7.99 -62.61
CA ALA A 477 36.13 7.01 -63.25
C ALA A 477 36.39 5.61 -62.70
N THR A 478 35.33 4.82 -62.51
CA THR A 478 35.38 3.42 -62.04
C THR A 478 34.98 2.42 -63.14
N SER A 479 34.43 2.88 -64.27
CA SER A 479 34.05 2.04 -65.41
C SER A 479 34.36 2.74 -66.74
N TYR A 480 34.68 1.95 -67.76
CA TYR A 480 35.17 2.42 -69.06
C TYR A 480 34.45 1.72 -70.21
N THR A 481 34.24 2.42 -71.33
CA THR A 481 33.79 1.82 -72.58
C THR A 481 34.48 2.50 -73.76
N TRP A 482 35.09 1.71 -74.62
CA TRP A 482 35.82 2.16 -75.81
C TRP A 482 35.02 1.87 -77.07
N ASP A 483 34.86 2.87 -77.93
CA ASP A 483 34.42 2.72 -79.32
C ASP A 483 35.57 3.16 -80.22
N PHE A 484 36.04 2.24 -81.08
CA PHE A 484 37.21 2.46 -81.93
C PHE A 484 36.87 3.19 -83.24
N GLY A 485 35.58 3.43 -83.53
CA GLY A 485 35.15 4.18 -84.71
C GLY A 485 35.25 3.43 -86.04
N ASP A 486 35.59 2.13 -86.02
CA ASP A 486 35.71 1.25 -87.20
C ASP A 486 34.55 0.25 -87.34
N GLY A 487 33.54 0.35 -86.47
CA GLY A 487 32.37 -0.53 -86.44
C GLY A 487 32.57 -1.85 -85.72
N THR A 488 33.72 -2.05 -85.06
CA THR A 488 33.96 -3.23 -84.20
C THR A 488 33.25 -3.09 -82.83
N PRO A 489 33.02 -4.19 -82.09
CA PRO A 489 32.39 -4.14 -80.78
C PRO A 489 33.19 -3.31 -79.76
N THR A 490 32.48 -2.66 -78.85
CA THR A 490 33.10 -1.86 -77.79
C THR A 490 33.86 -2.73 -76.77
N ALA A 491 34.85 -2.14 -76.10
CA ALA A 491 35.63 -2.81 -75.05
C ALA A 491 35.46 -2.14 -73.68
N GLY A 492 35.42 -2.93 -72.60
CA GLY A 492 35.18 -2.44 -71.22
C GLY A 492 36.41 -2.38 -70.30
N SER A 493 37.58 -2.80 -70.78
CA SER A 493 38.81 -2.79 -69.99
C SER A 493 39.39 -1.38 -69.89
N ALA A 494 40.10 -1.09 -68.79
CA ALA A 494 40.79 0.19 -68.62
C ALA A 494 41.78 0.44 -69.78
N ASN A 495 42.70 -0.50 -70.04
CA ASN A 495 43.61 -0.42 -71.19
C ASN A 495 43.20 -1.47 -72.23
N VAL A 496 43.26 -1.13 -73.52
CA VAL A 496 42.81 -2.01 -74.60
C VAL A 496 43.78 -1.96 -75.78
N ASP A 497 44.12 -3.12 -76.33
CA ASP A 497 44.76 -3.22 -77.64
C ASP A 497 43.68 -3.47 -78.70
N HIS A 498 43.67 -2.66 -79.75
CA HIS A 498 42.73 -2.79 -80.87
C HIS A 498 43.45 -2.86 -82.21
N GLN A 499 42.97 -3.72 -83.11
CA GLN A 499 43.56 -3.90 -84.43
C GLN A 499 42.59 -3.41 -85.52
N TYR A 500 43.03 -2.42 -86.30
CA TYR A 500 42.30 -1.89 -87.44
C TYR A 500 42.64 -2.66 -88.72
N ALA A 501 41.62 -3.02 -89.49
CA ALA A 501 41.77 -3.79 -90.73
C ALA A 501 42.23 -2.95 -91.94
N GLN A 502 41.99 -1.63 -91.92
CA GLN A 502 42.30 -0.72 -93.02
C GLN A 502 42.96 0.57 -92.51
N SER A 503 43.84 1.16 -93.32
CA SER A 503 44.38 2.50 -93.03
C SER A 503 43.26 3.54 -93.15
N GLY A 504 43.27 4.54 -92.27
CA GLY A 504 42.27 5.61 -92.24
C GLY A 504 42.34 6.43 -90.97
N THR A 505 41.53 7.48 -90.90
CA THR A 505 41.31 8.25 -89.67
C THR A 505 40.06 7.75 -88.97
N TYR A 506 40.21 7.24 -87.76
CA TYR A 506 39.10 6.73 -86.95
C TYR A 506 38.86 7.66 -85.75
N THR A 507 37.59 7.95 -85.46
CA THR A 507 37.20 8.71 -84.27
C THR A 507 37.04 7.75 -83.10
N VAL A 508 38.07 7.66 -82.27
CA VAL A 508 38.05 6.82 -81.06
C VAL A 508 37.35 7.58 -79.94
N THR A 509 36.35 6.94 -79.33
CA THR A 509 35.56 7.49 -78.23
C THR A 509 35.77 6.67 -76.96
N LEU A 510 36.15 7.33 -75.87
CA LEU A 510 36.20 6.76 -74.53
C LEU A 510 35.07 7.33 -73.67
N TYR A 511 34.22 6.45 -73.13
CA TYR A 511 33.24 6.75 -72.09
C TYR A 511 33.83 6.35 -70.74
N ALA A 512 34.11 7.31 -69.88
CA ALA A 512 34.60 7.09 -68.51
C ALA A 512 33.49 7.46 -67.52
N SER A 513 33.08 6.54 -66.65
CA SER A 513 31.91 6.72 -65.77
C SER A 513 32.19 6.37 -64.32
N ASN A 514 31.44 6.99 -63.41
CA ASN A 514 31.36 6.67 -61.99
C ASN A 514 29.89 6.85 -61.52
N PRO A 515 29.55 6.62 -60.23
CA PRO A 515 28.18 6.82 -59.74
C PRO A 515 27.60 8.23 -59.96
N CYS A 516 28.45 9.22 -60.21
CA CYS A 516 28.08 10.63 -60.41
C CYS A 516 27.88 11.05 -61.85
N GLY A 517 28.30 10.25 -62.82
CA GLY A 517 28.04 10.54 -64.21
C GLY A 517 29.01 9.91 -65.18
N ILE A 518 29.02 10.45 -66.39
CA ILE A 518 29.81 9.97 -67.51
C ILE A 518 30.54 11.15 -68.14
N SER A 519 31.81 10.95 -68.44
CA SER A 519 32.66 11.84 -69.21
C SER A 519 33.05 11.16 -70.51
N ILE A 520 33.07 11.91 -71.61
CA ILE A 520 33.29 11.38 -72.95
C ILE A 520 34.44 12.15 -73.59
N LEU A 521 35.44 11.41 -74.09
CA LEU A 521 36.51 11.97 -74.90
C LEU A 521 36.53 11.34 -76.28
N GLN A 522 36.58 12.17 -77.32
CA GLN A 522 36.75 11.75 -78.71
C GLN A 522 38.06 12.28 -79.25
N GLN A 523 38.83 11.41 -79.92
CA GLN A 523 40.02 11.81 -80.66
C GLN A 523 40.06 11.15 -82.03
N ASN A 524 40.45 11.91 -83.04
CA ASN A 524 40.70 11.39 -84.38
C ASN A 524 42.13 10.84 -84.44
N ILE A 525 42.26 9.56 -84.75
CA ILE A 525 43.55 8.87 -84.78
C ILE A 525 43.76 8.31 -86.18
N GLU A 526 44.89 8.65 -86.77
CA GLU A 526 45.32 8.11 -88.05
C GLU A 526 45.97 6.74 -87.86
N VAL A 527 45.46 5.75 -88.58
CA VAL A 527 45.93 4.37 -88.53
C VAL A 527 46.48 3.98 -89.91
N VAL A 528 47.65 3.34 -89.93
CA VAL A 528 48.31 2.88 -91.15
C VAL A 528 48.59 1.37 -91.05
N VAL A 529 47.94 0.58 -91.91
CA VAL A 529 47.99 -0.90 -91.87
C VAL A 529 49.08 -1.47 -92.79
N ASN A 530 49.41 -0.80 -93.91
CA ASN A 530 50.41 -1.27 -94.88
C ASN A 530 51.26 -0.13 -95.47
N GLY A 531 52.52 -0.01 -95.04
CA GLY A 531 53.55 0.75 -95.75
C GLY A 531 54.24 -0.15 -96.78
N THR A 532 53.78 -0.16 -98.03
CA THR A 532 54.44 -0.89 -99.12
C THR A 532 55.64 -0.09 -99.64
N GLY A 533 56.85 -0.41 -99.17
CA GLY A 533 58.07 -0.06 -99.91
C GLY A 533 58.13 -0.87 -101.20
N THR A 534 58.21 -0.20 -102.35
CA THR A 534 58.32 -0.88 -103.65
C THR A 534 59.73 -1.46 -103.84
N ASP A 535 59.74 -2.76 -104.12
CA ASP A 535 60.91 -3.61 -104.33
C ASP A 535 61.53 -3.37 -105.72
N ASN A 536 62.85 -3.23 -105.78
CA ASN A 536 63.66 -3.45 -106.99
C ASN A 536 65.01 -4.02 -106.52
N THR A 537 65.13 -5.34 -106.62
CA THR A 537 66.26 -6.19 -106.22
C THR A 537 67.41 -6.15 -107.26
N PRO A 538 68.67 -6.53 -106.93
CA PRO A 538 69.03 -7.78 -106.27
C PRO A 538 69.99 -7.63 -105.07
N GLY A 539 69.41 -7.76 -103.88
CA GLY A 539 70.07 -8.21 -102.65
C GLY A 539 69.08 -9.08 -101.88
N PRO A 540 69.51 -9.99 -100.98
CA PRO A 540 68.65 -11.02 -100.39
C PRO A 540 67.38 -10.40 -99.77
N SER A 541 66.25 -11.10 -99.91
CA SER A 541 64.89 -10.79 -99.46
C SER A 541 64.70 -10.60 -97.94
N ARG A 542 65.75 -10.19 -97.23
CA ARG A 542 65.87 -10.12 -95.77
C ARG A 542 66.56 -8.85 -95.26
N LEU A 543 66.91 -7.92 -96.15
CA LEU A 543 67.36 -6.58 -95.79
C LEU A 543 66.16 -5.63 -95.88
N ARG A 544 65.85 -4.91 -94.80
CA ARG A 544 64.75 -3.94 -94.77
C ARG A 544 65.28 -2.55 -94.46
N LEU A 545 64.81 -1.58 -95.22
CA LEU A 545 65.16 -0.18 -95.05
C LEU A 545 63.87 0.62 -94.87
N TYR A 546 63.70 1.26 -93.72
CA TYR A 546 62.48 1.99 -93.42
C TYR A 546 62.69 3.15 -92.42
N PRO A 547 61.85 4.18 -92.46
CA PRO A 547 61.06 4.56 -93.63
C PRO A 547 61.98 5.00 -94.79
N ASN A 548 61.56 4.75 -96.02
CA ASN A 548 62.24 5.24 -97.23
C ASN A 548 61.15 5.80 -98.17
N PRO A 549 60.92 7.12 -98.20
CA PRO A 549 61.80 8.18 -97.69
C PRO A 549 61.83 8.36 -96.15
N PRO A 550 63.00 8.61 -95.51
CA PRO A 550 63.07 8.89 -94.08
C PRO A 550 62.87 10.38 -93.76
N ASN A 551 62.26 10.72 -92.60
CA ASN A 551 62.23 12.08 -92.05
C ASN A 551 63.44 12.33 -91.14
N ASP A 552 63.38 11.97 -89.86
CA ASP A 552 64.51 12.26 -88.95
C ASP A 552 65.56 11.14 -88.96
N TYR A 553 65.09 9.90 -89.10
CA TYR A 553 65.92 8.70 -89.03
C TYR A 553 65.60 7.71 -90.14
N LEU A 554 66.66 7.06 -90.63
CA LEU A 554 66.62 5.89 -91.50
C LEU A 554 67.04 4.66 -90.70
N TYR A 555 66.19 3.62 -90.68
CA TYR A 555 66.50 2.34 -90.06
C TYR A 555 66.88 1.31 -91.11
N LEU A 556 68.01 0.65 -90.88
CA LEU A 556 68.48 -0.51 -91.61
C LEU A 556 68.35 -1.74 -90.70
N ASP A 557 67.43 -2.65 -91.03
CA ASP A 557 67.24 -3.91 -90.35
C ASP A 557 67.86 -5.05 -91.17
N LEU A 558 68.87 -5.68 -90.56
CA LEU A 558 69.68 -6.78 -91.04
C LEU A 558 69.45 -8.06 -90.21
N GLY A 559 68.50 -8.06 -89.26
CA GLY A 559 68.28 -9.16 -88.30
C GLY A 559 67.95 -10.51 -88.96
N GLY A 560 67.53 -10.51 -90.23
CA GLY A 560 67.30 -11.71 -91.03
C GLY A 560 68.53 -12.29 -91.74
N LEU A 561 69.69 -11.62 -91.69
CA LEU A 561 70.91 -12.06 -92.37
C LEU A 561 71.73 -13.03 -91.51
N ASN A 562 72.25 -14.09 -92.14
CA ASN A 562 73.10 -15.08 -91.47
C ASN A 562 74.53 -14.57 -91.23
N THR A 563 74.94 -13.54 -91.96
CA THR A 563 76.24 -12.88 -91.87
C THR A 563 76.03 -11.38 -91.92
N LEU A 564 76.58 -10.65 -90.96
CA LEU A 564 76.48 -9.19 -90.91
C LEU A 564 77.59 -8.52 -91.73
N PRO A 565 77.35 -7.34 -92.31
CA PRO A 565 78.36 -6.62 -93.07
C PRO A 565 79.49 -6.12 -92.16
N ARG A 566 80.71 -6.04 -92.71
CA ARG A 566 81.90 -5.52 -92.01
C ARG A 566 81.97 -4.01 -91.96
N SER A 567 81.30 -3.34 -92.90
CA SER A 567 81.21 -1.89 -92.93
C SER A 567 79.95 -1.44 -93.69
N LEU A 568 79.54 -0.21 -93.40
CA LEU A 568 78.41 0.47 -94.01
C LEU A 568 78.88 1.85 -94.47
N ARG A 569 78.49 2.28 -95.67
CA ARG A 569 78.70 3.65 -96.15
C ARG A 569 77.45 4.17 -96.83
N VAL A 570 77.23 5.47 -96.78
CA VAL A 570 76.18 6.14 -97.53
C VAL A 570 76.80 7.23 -98.38
N LEU A 571 76.48 7.21 -99.66
CA LEU A 571 76.98 8.12 -100.68
C LEU A 571 75.85 9.05 -101.13
N ASP A 572 76.14 10.33 -101.35
CA ASP A 572 75.24 11.22 -102.07
C ASP A 572 75.28 10.95 -103.59
N ALA A 573 74.42 11.63 -104.35
CA ALA A 573 74.33 11.48 -105.80
C ALA A 573 75.60 11.87 -106.58
N SER A 574 76.54 12.60 -105.95
CA SER A 574 77.85 12.94 -106.54
C SER A 574 78.92 11.89 -106.26
N GLY A 575 78.60 10.87 -105.45
CA GLY A 575 79.52 9.83 -105.02
C GLY A 575 80.33 10.17 -103.76
N ARG A 576 80.03 11.29 -103.08
CA ARG A 576 80.69 11.67 -101.83
C ARG A 576 80.06 10.91 -100.65
N THR A 577 80.89 10.38 -99.76
CA THR A 577 80.42 9.72 -98.53
C THR A 577 79.88 10.74 -97.53
N VAL A 578 78.61 10.57 -97.15
CA VAL A 578 77.89 11.41 -96.16
C VAL A 578 77.72 10.72 -94.81
N TYR A 579 77.85 9.38 -94.78
CA TYR A 579 77.88 8.59 -93.54
C TYR A 579 78.72 7.35 -93.74
N ALA A 580 79.48 6.94 -92.72
CA ALA A 580 80.29 5.72 -92.77
C ALA A 580 80.42 5.09 -91.39
N LEU A 581 80.40 3.76 -91.38
CA LEU A 581 80.72 2.91 -90.25
C LEU A 581 81.76 1.88 -90.70
N GLU A 582 83.01 2.08 -90.30
CA GLU A 582 84.18 1.24 -90.64
C GLU A 582 84.34 0.06 -89.65
N ALA A 583 83.24 -0.52 -89.20
CA ALA A 583 83.21 -1.60 -88.21
C ALA A 583 82.02 -2.54 -88.48
N PRO A 584 82.06 -3.80 -87.97
CA PRO A 584 80.96 -4.74 -88.14
C PRO A 584 79.62 -4.13 -87.76
N VAL A 585 78.67 -4.20 -88.69
CA VAL A 585 77.38 -3.53 -88.61
C VAL A 585 76.43 -4.40 -87.78
N GLY A 586 75.80 -3.81 -86.76
CA GLY A 586 74.82 -4.53 -85.92
C GLY A 586 73.57 -4.98 -86.68
N PRO A 587 72.73 -5.83 -86.07
CA PRO A 587 71.52 -6.36 -86.71
C PRO A 587 70.48 -5.27 -87.02
N VAL A 588 70.48 -4.16 -86.30
CA VAL A 588 69.67 -2.97 -86.62
C VAL A 588 70.54 -1.74 -86.45
N VAL A 589 70.50 -0.84 -87.44
CA VAL A 589 71.24 0.42 -87.43
C VAL A 589 70.28 1.57 -87.67
N GLN A 590 70.37 2.58 -86.80
CA GLN A 590 69.67 3.84 -86.94
C GLN A 590 70.65 4.91 -87.44
N ILE A 591 70.30 5.58 -88.53
CA ILE A 591 71.10 6.65 -89.15
C ILE A 591 70.26 7.94 -89.06
N ALA A 592 70.80 8.97 -88.41
CA ALA A 592 70.19 10.29 -88.42
C ALA A 592 70.40 10.95 -89.79
N VAL A 593 69.32 11.40 -90.41
CA VAL A 593 69.32 11.97 -91.78
C VAL A 593 68.69 13.36 -91.83
N GLN A 594 68.35 13.92 -90.67
CA GLN A 594 67.77 15.26 -90.51
C GLN A 594 68.62 16.38 -91.15
N ASP A 595 69.94 16.23 -91.17
CA ASP A 595 70.87 17.22 -91.74
C ASP A 595 71.24 16.94 -93.20
N TRP A 596 70.67 15.90 -93.81
CA TRP A 596 70.94 15.55 -95.20
C TRP A 596 70.00 16.32 -96.12
N PRO A 597 70.51 17.00 -97.17
CA PRO A 597 69.64 17.60 -98.18
C PRO A 597 68.71 16.58 -98.83
N ALA A 598 67.52 17.03 -99.24
CA ALA A 598 66.61 16.22 -100.05
C ALA A 598 67.33 15.75 -101.33
N GLY A 599 67.22 14.47 -101.65
CA GLY A 599 67.98 13.88 -102.75
C GLY A 599 68.07 12.36 -102.72
N VAL A 600 68.79 11.82 -103.70
CA VAL A 600 69.06 10.40 -103.84
C VAL A 600 70.40 10.06 -103.18
N TYR A 601 70.37 9.06 -102.30
CA TYR A 601 71.54 8.50 -101.65
C TYR A 601 71.67 7.01 -101.99
N ILE A 602 72.91 6.51 -101.94
CA ILE A 602 73.24 5.10 -102.12
C ILE A 602 73.85 4.59 -100.84
N LEU A 603 73.12 3.73 -100.13
CA LEU A 603 73.62 2.99 -98.98
C LEU A 603 74.35 1.75 -99.48
N GLY A 604 75.64 1.63 -99.20
CA GLY A 604 76.48 0.48 -99.50
C GLY A 604 76.83 -0.32 -98.24
N LEU A 605 76.75 -1.65 -98.33
CA LEU A 605 77.13 -2.60 -97.29
C LEU A 605 78.24 -3.51 -97.79
N GLN A 606 79.33 -3.63 -97.02
CA GLN A 606 80.47 -4.46 -97.37
C GLN A 606 80.39 -5.82 -96.67
N PHE A 607 80.35 -6.89 -97.44
CA PHE A 607 80.49 -8.26 -96.98
C PHE A 607 81.81 -8.86 -97.48
N ASP A 608 82.20 -10.02 -96.96
CA ASP A 608 83.44 -10.73 -97.35
C ASP A 608 83.49 -11.05 -98.86
N GLY A 609 82.31 -11.19 -99.50
CA GLY A 609 82.15 -11.46 -100.91
C GLY A 609 81.92 -10.24 -101.82
N GLY A 610 81.91 -9.02 -101.28
CA GLY A 610 81.71 -7.79 -102.07
C GLY A 610 80.70 -6.81 -101.47
N TRP A 611 80.37 -5.77 -102.25
CA TRP A 611 79.42 -4.73 -101.85
C TRP A 611 77.99 -5.02 -102.33
N ILE A 612 77.02 -4.74 -101.47
CA ILE A 612 75.60 -4.63 -101.83
C ILE A 612 75.19 -3.18 -101.65
N SER A 613 74.46 -2.61 -102.60
CA SER A 613 73.96 -1.23 -102.49
C SER A 613 72.44 -1.15 -102.59
N VAL A 614 71.86 -0.19 -101.85
CA VAL A 614 70.43 0.09 -101.78
C VAL A 614 70.20 1.58 -101.93
N LYS A 615 69.21 1.96 -102.72
CA LYS A 615 68.86 3.36 -102.95
C LYS A 615 67.99 3.90 -101.80
N VAL A 616 68.36 5.05 -101.28
CA VAL A 616 67.60 5.81 -100.28
C VAL A 616 67.15 7.11 -100.92
N LEU A 617 65.87 7.45 -100.79
CA LEU A 617 65.29 8.72 -101.21
C LEU A 617 65.08 9.56 -99.96
N ARG A 618 65.65 10.75 -99.85
CA ARG A 618 65.32 11.72 -98.79
C ARG A 618 64.40 12.77 -99.41
N GLU A 619 63.19 12.88 -98.87
CA GLU A 619 62.25 13.97 -99.22
C GLU A 619 62.61 15.27 -98.53
#